data_AF-A0A410MHA7-F1
#
_entry.id   AF-A0A410MHA7-F1
#
_cell.length_a   1.000
_cell.length_b   1.000
_cell.length_c   1.000
_cell.angle_alpha   90.00
_cell.angle_beta   90.00
_cell.angle_gamma   90.00
#
_symmetry.space_group_name_H-M   'P 1'
#
loop_
_entity.id
_entity.type
_entity.pdbx_description
1 polymer ?
#
loop_
_entity_poly.entity_id
_entity_poly.type
_entity_poly.pdbx_seq_one_letter_code
_entity_poly.pdbx_strand_id
1 'polypeptide(L)'
;MWKIIFMYLMVCTTLLACQAEDAAEPEPKEEESFYEPLEYKADEGVKRRGKIPTGKDSYFKRTAEEEFKNSRYNQTNRSHDNDFNNEDAMEIVEKVHELEEVTMAQAFSTDDHVYIAVMVNPYDRRDQSVPEKIQTKVEELTDKKVTIYTNNNNWDHMKDLNSRLKASQAPDRLKNQIRDFFKQQ
;
A
#
# COMPACT_ATOMS: atom_id res chain seq x y z
N MET A 1 11.93 45.05 56.29
CA MET A 1 11.13 43.80 56.20
C MET A 1 10.02 43.85 55.16
N TRP A 2 9.44 45.02 54.84
CA TRP A 2 8.40 45.18 53.79
C TRP A 2 8.77 44.62 52.40
N LYS A 3 10.03 44.80 51.95
CA LYS A 3 10.47 44.34 50.62
C LYS A 3 10.41 42.81 50.46
N ILE A 4 10.61 42.06 51.55
CA ILE A 4 10.54 40.59 51.56
C ILE A 4 9.06 40.14 51.51
N ILE A 5 8.17 40.88 52.18
CA ILE A 5 6.73 40.63 52.16
C ILE A 5 6.17 40.83 50.74
N PHE A 6 6.61 41.87 50.03
CA PHE A 6 6.20 42.12 48.64
C PHE A 6 6.67 41.03 47.67
N MET A 7 7.88 40.50 47.88
CA MET A 7 8.41 39.41 47.06
C MET A 7 7.62 38.12 47.28
N TYR A 8 7.24 37.81 48.53
CA TYR A 8 6.41 36.64 48.83
C TYR A 8 4.99 36.76 48.26
N LEU A 9 4.39 37.95 48.32
CA LEU A 9 3.07 38.21 47.76
C LEU A 9 3.04 37.97 46.23
N MET A 10 4.07 38.43 45.53
CA MET A 10 4.19 38.28 44.07
C MET A 10 4.34 36.80 43.66
N VAL A 11 5.09 36.00 44.42
CA VAL A 11 5.25 34.56 44.17
C VAL A 11 3.95 33.79 44.46
N CYS A 12 3.18 34.19 45.48
CA CYS A 12 1.86 33.59 45.73
C CYS A 12 0.87 33.87 44.60
N THR A 13 0.90 35.06 43.98
CA THR A 13 -0.01 35.36 42.86
C THR A 13 0.29 34.56 41.59
N THR A 14 1.56 34.18 41.35
CA THR A 14 1.92 33.34 40.20
C THR A 14 1.47 31.87 40.34
N LEU A 15 1.24 31.40 41.57
CA LEU A 15 0.77 30.03 41.81
C LEU A 15 -0.76 29.88 41.66
N LEU A 16 -1.53 30.95 41.85
CA LEU A 16 -2.99 30.95 41.64
C LEU A 16 -3.39 31.13 40.17
N ALA A 17 -2.51 31.69 39.33
CA ALA A 17 -2.78 31.92 37.91
C ALA A 17 -2.67 30.65 37.04
N CYS A 18 -2.34 29.50 37.63
CA CYS A 18 -2.16 28.24 36.90
C CYS A 18 -3.33 27.25 37.09
N GLN A 19 -4.40 27.63 37.79
CA GLN A 19 -5.70 26.96 37.65
C GLN A 19 -6.52 27.68 36.59
N ALA A 20 -6.21 27.38 35.32
CA ALA A 20 -7.20 27.51 34.27
C ALA A 20 -8.30 26.47 34.54
N GLU A 21 -9.54 26.93 34.46
CA GLU A 21 -10.76 26.22 34.79
C GLU A 21 -10.85 24.84 34.11
N ASP A 22 -10.99 23.78 34.91
CA ASP A 22 -11.70 22.60 34.43
C ASP A 22 -13.20 22.89 34.48
N ALA A 23 -13.81 22.83 33.29
CA ALA A 23 -15.20 22.48 33.02
C ALA A 23 -16.30 23.43 33.53
N ALA A 24 -16.51 24.52 32.78
CA ALA A 24 -17.88 24.86 32.40
C ALA A 24 -18.16 24.19 31.06
N GLU A 25 -19.04 23.18 31.03
CA GLU A 25 -19.54 22.60 29.78
C GLU A 25 -20.12 23.72 28.91
N PRO A 26 -19.59 23.97 27.71
CA PRO A 26 -20.34 24.74 26.74
C PRO A 26 -21.58 23.92 26.37
N GLU A 27 -22.77 24.51 26.50
CA GLU A 27 -23.99 23.92 25.94
C GLU A 27 -23.73 23.47 24.49
N PRO A 28 -24.27 22.32 24.07
CA PRO A 28 -24.02 21.80 22.73
C PRO A 28 -24.70 22.73 21.74
N LYS A 29 -23.97 23.75 21.28
CA LYS A 29 -24.23 24.31 19.97
C LYS A 29 -24.08 23.14 19.02
N GLU A 30 -25.11 22.89 18.23
CA GLU A 30 -25.02 22.04 17.05
C GLU A 30 -23.85 22.57 16.23
N GLU A 31 -22.68 21.98 16.44
CA GLU A 31 -21.58 22.07 15.52
C GLU A 31 -22.13 21.45 14.24
N GLU A 32 -22.38 22.27 13.23
CA GLU A 32 -22.49 21.79 11.86
C GLU A 32 -21.21 20.99 11.59
N SER A 33 -21.28 19.68 11.82
CA SER A 33 -20.19 18.79 11.50
C SER A 33 -20.07 18.83 9.99
N PHE A 34 -19.07 19.54 9.49
CA PHE A 34 -18.66 19.52 8.08
C PHE A 34 -18.30 18.12 7.58
N TYR A 35 -18.31 17.13 8.48
CA TYR A 35 -18.14 15.74 8.18
C TYR A 35 -19.51 15.08 8.20
N GLU A 36 -20.02 14.78 7.00
CA GLU A 36 -21.06 13.77 6.85
C GLU A 36 -20.53 12.46 7.46
N PRO A 37 -21.31 11.80 8.34
CA PRO A 37 -20.89 10.51 8.88
C PRO A 37 -20.70 9.54 7.71
N LEU A 38 -19.48 9.01 7.58
CA LEU A 38 -19.16 7.95 6.62
C LEU A 38 -20.01 6.73 6.98
N GLU A 39 -21.14 6.59 6.30
CA GLU A 39 -22.03 5.45 6.45
C GLU A 39 -21.35 4.23 5.84
N TYR A 40 -20.76 3.39 6.69
CA TYR A 40 -20.26 2.08 6.26
C TYR A 40 -21.47 1.20 5.94
N LYS A 41 -21.93 1.25 4.69
CA LYS A 41 -22.80 0.19 4.16
C LYS A 41 -22.00 -1.10 4.23
N ALA A 42 -22.50 -2.04 5.03
CA ALA A 42 -22.00 -3.40 5.04
C ALA A 42 -22.21 -3.97 3.65
N ASP A 43 -21.18 -3.90 2.81
CA ASP A 43 -21.06 -4.78 1.65
C ASP A 43 -21.21 -6.20 2.20
N GLU A 44 -22.07 -7.01 1.59
CA GLU A 44 -22.28 -8.41 1.98
C GLU A 44 -21.00 -9.18 1.64
N GLY A 45 -19.97 -8.98 2.46
CA GLY A 45 -18.65 -9.54 2.28
C GLY A 45 -18.78 -11.05 2.17
N VAL A 46 -18.29 -11.59 1.07
CA VAL A 46 -18.31 -13.03 0.80
C VAL A 46 -17.65 -13.74 1.99
N LYS A 47 -18.41 -14.54 2.76
CA LYS A 47 -17.89 -15.32 3.90
C LYS A 47 -16.79 -16.26 3.42
N ARG A 48 -15.50 -15.88 3.53
CA ARG A 48 -14.40 -16.76 3.12
C ARG A 48 -13.29 -16.82 4.16
N ARG A 49 -13.09 -18.06 4.63
CA ARG A 49 -12.06 -18.49 5.58
C ARG A 49 -10.65 -18.16 5.05
N GLY A 50 -10.05 -17.08 5.56
CA GLY A 50 -8.59 -16.88 5.54
C GLY A 50 -7.89 -16.76 4.18
N LYS A 51 -8.62 -16.49 3.09
CA LYS A 51 -8.03 -16.18 1.78
C LYS A 51 -8.41 -14.75 1.41
N ILE A 52 -7.42 -13.92 1.08
CA ILE A 52 -7.67 -12.61 0.46
C ILE A 52 -8.35 -12.88 -0.88
N PRO A 53 -9.49 -12.26 -1.17
CA PRO A 53 -10.16 -12.46 -2.44
C PRO A 53 -9.29 -11.94 -3.58
N THR A 54 -8.98 -12.84 -4.51
CA THR A 54 -8.25 -12.60 -5.75
C THR A 54 -9.19 -12.71 -6.95
N GLY A 55 -8.79 -12.17 -8.10
CA GLY A 55 -9.63 -12.20 -9.30
C GLY A 55 -10.93 -11.41 -9.14
N LYS A 56 -12.02 -11.89 -9.76
CA LYS A 56 -13.34 -11.22 -9.79
C LYS A 56 -13.97 -10.98 -8.42
N ASP A 57 -13.56 -11.75 -7.41
CA ASP A 57 -14.06 -11.61 -6.04
C ASP A 57 -13.30 -10.53 -5.24
N SER A 58 -12.18 -10.02 -5.76
CA SER A 58 -11.39 -8.99 -5.07
C SER A 58 -12.11 -7.65 -5.09
N TYR A 59 -12.34 -7.05 -3.92
CA TYR A 59 -12.90 -5.70 -3.82
C TYR A 59 -12.12 -4.75 -4.73
N PHE A 60 -10.80 -4.73 -4.66
CA PHE A 60 -9.96 -3.86 -5.48
C PHE A 60 -10.12 -4.07 -6.98
N LYS A 61 -10.32 -5.31 -7.44
CA LYS A 61 -10.60 -5.59 -8.85
C LYS A 61 -12.01 -5.20 -9.23
N ARG A 62 -13.01 -5.46 -8.40
CA ARG A 62 -14.40 -5.06 -8.67
C ARG A 62 -14.54 -3.55 -8.71
N THR A 63 -13.97 -2.82 -7.76
CA THR A 63 -14.00 -1.36 -7.75
C THR A 63 -13.21 -0.78 -8.91
N ALA A 64 -12.03 -1.35 -9.24
CA ALA A 64 -11.29 -0.93 -10.41
C ALA A 64 -12.09 -1.20 -11.71
N GLU A 65 -12.68 -2.38 -11.86
CA GLU A 65 -13.50 -2.76 -13.02
C GLU A 65 -14.77 -1.90 -13.13
N GLU A 66 -15.42 -1.57 -12.01
CA GLU A 66 -16.53 -0.61 -11.96
C GLU A 66 -16.07 0.80 -12.30
N GLU A 67 -14.92 1.25 -11.79
CA GLU A 67 -14.32 2.55 -12.10
C GLU A 67 -13.93 2.64 -13.59
N PHE A 68 -13.37 1.57 -14.17
CA PHE A 68 -13.08 1.42 -15.59
C PHE A 68 -14.37 1.40 -16.44
N LYS A 69 -15.42 0.68 -16.02
CA LYS A 69 -16.72 0.69 -16.73
C LYS A 69 -17.42 2.04 -16.64
N ASN A 70 -17.25 2.75 -15.51
CA ASN A 70 -17.82 4.07 -15.26
C ASN A 70 -17.00 5.20 -15.87
N SER A 71 -15.72 4.99 -16.21
CA SER A 71 -14.98 5.87 -17.11
C SER A 71 -15.57 5.75 -18.51
N ARG A 72 -16.62 6.54 -18.75
CA ARG A 72 -17.42 6.46 -19.96
C ARG A 72 -16.60 6.87 -21.18
N TYR A 73 -16.29 5.87 -22.00
CA TYR A 73 -15.71 6.00 -23.34
C TYR A 73 -16.42 7.04 -24.25
N ASN A 74 -17.73 7.22 -24.06
CA ASN A 74 -18.54 8.12 -24.88
C ASN A 74 -18.57 9.59 -24.42
N GLN A 75 -17.82 9.95 -23.38
CA GLN A 75 -17.63 11.35 -22.97
C GLN A 75 -16.17 11.73 -23.22
N THR A 76 -15.85 11.98 -24.48
CA THR A 76 -14.57 12.49 -24.96
C THR A 76 -14.30 13.89 -24.40
N ASN A 77 -13.81 13.95 -23.17
CA ASN A 77 -13.07 15.10 -22.67
C ASN A 77 -11.58 14.82 -22.91
N ARG A 78 -10.80 15.86 -23.20
CA ARG A 78 -9.34 15.85 -23.39
C ARG A 78 -8.58 15.24 -22.20
N SER A 79 -9.25 15.05 -21.06
CA SER A 79 -8.74 14.38 -19.86
C SER A 79 -8.92 12.86 -19.87
N HIS A 80 -9.79 12.30 -20.72
CA HIS A 80 -10.05 10.86 -20.87
C HIS A 80 -9.31 10.26 -22.07
N ASP A 81 -8.99 11.08 -23.08
CA ASP A 81 -8.21 10.67 -24.24
C ASP A 81 -6.72 10.89 -23.98
N ASN A 82 -6.14 10.01 -23.15
CA ASN A 82 -4.73 10.05 -22.79
C ASN A 82 -4.13 8.64 -22.82
N ASP A 83 -2.80 8.55 -22.88
CA ASP A 83 -2.04 7.31 -22.98
C ASP A 83 -2.27 6.31 -21.81
N PHE A 84 -2.90 6.73 -20.71
CA PHE A 84 -3.30 5.87 -19.58
C PHE A 84 -4.74 5.34 -19.69
N ASN A 85 -5.58 5.98 -20.51
CA ASN A 85 -7.03 5.71 -20.63
C ASN A 85 -7.42 5.43 -22.10
N ASN A 86 -6.49 4.94 -22.92
CA ASN A 86 -6.77 4.50 -24.30
C ASN A 86 -7.26 3.04 -24.34
N GLU A 87 -7.90 2.63 -25.44
CA GLU A 87 -8.46 1.27 -25.61
C GLU A 87 -7.41 0.19 -25.35
N ASP A 88 -6.22 0.34 -25.96
CA ASP A 88 -5.09 -0.59 -25.79
C ASP A 88 -4.73 -0.80 -24.31
N ALA A 89 -4.55 0.29 -23.55
CA ALA A 89 -4.15 0.21 -22.15
C ALA A 89 -5.25 -0.43 -21.30
N MET A 90 -6.51 -0.11 -21.56
CA MET A 90 -7.64 -0.71 -20.83
C MET A 90 -7.81 -2.20 -21.13
N GLU A 91 -7.72 -2.61 -22.39
CA GLU A 91 -7.80 -4.02 -22.79
C GLU A 91 -6.65 -4.84 -22.15
N ILE A 92 -5.45 -4.27 -22.15
CA ILE A 92 -4.29 -4.86 -21.47
C ILE A 92 -4.54 -5.01 -19.97
N VAL A 93 -5.07 -3.99 -19.29
CA VAL A 93 -5.37 -4.06 -17.86
C VAL A 93 -6.41 -5.14 -17.57
N GLU A 94 -7.49 -5.21 -18.36
CA GLU A 94 -8.54 -6.23 -18.21
C GLU A 94 -7.95 -7.63 -18.36
N LYS A 95 -7.10 -7.84 -19.38
CA LYS A 95 -6.46 -9.13 -19.63
C LYS A 95 -5.52 -9.55 -18.50
N VAL A 96 -4.73 -8.60 -17.98
CA VAL A 96 -3.82 -8.84 -16.86
C VAL A 96 -4.60 -9.11 -15.57
N HIS A 97 -5.78 -8.52 -15.39
CA HIS A 97 -6.65 -8.78 -14.23
C HIS A 97 -7.29 -10.17 -14.23
N GLU A 98 -7.27 -10.91 -15.35
CA GLU A 98 -7.67 -12.32 -15.37
C GLU A 98 -6.74 -13.20 -14.51
N LEU A 99 -5.49 -12.78 -14.28
CA LEU A 99 -4.53 -13.52 -13.45
C LEU A 99 -4.91 -13.43 -11.96
N GLU A 100 -4.99 -14.58 -11.29
CA GLU A 100 -5.31 -14.65 -9.86
C GLU A 100 -4.21 -14.05 -8.99
N GLU A 101 -2.96 -14.13 -9.46
CA GLU A 101 -1.76 -13.61 -8.79
C GLU A 101 -1.70 -12.08 -8.84
N VAL A 102 -2.46 -11.44 -9.72
CA VAL A 102 -2.53 -9.98 -9.83
C VAL A 102 -3.64 -9.48 -8.92
N THR A 103 -3.36 -8.48 -8.10
CA THR A 103 -4.37 -7.77 -7.28
C THR A 103 -4.83 -6.49 -7.96
N MET A 104 -3.91 -5.77 -8.59
CA MET A 104 -4.17 -4.51 -9.28
C MET A 104 -3.17 -4.36 -10.43
N ALA A 105 -3.59 -3.75 -11.52
CA ALA A 105 -2.73 -3.41 -12.64
C ALA A 105 -3.17 -2.07 -13.24
N GLN A 106 -2.20 -1.35 -13.77
CA GLN A 106 -2.39 -0.14 -14.55
C GLN A 106 -1.46 -0.23 -15.76
N ALA A 107 -1.95 0.11 -16.94
CA ALA A 107 -1.16 0.18 -18.15
C ALA A 107 -1.11 1.60 -18.70
N PHE A 108 -0.04 1.87 -19.42
CA PHE A 108 0.19 3.09 -20.17
C PHE A 108 0.74 2.67 -21.53
N SER A 109 0.03 3.03 -22.59
CA SER A 109 0.33 2.61 -23.96
C SER A 109 0.67 3.83 -24.79
N THR A 110 1.82 3.78 -25.46
CA THR A 110 2.28 4.74 -26.45
C THR A 110 2.25 4.09 -27.84
N ASP A 111 2.72 4.79 -28.88
CA ASP A 111 2.73 4.26 -30.24
C ASP A 111 3.62 3.01 -30.39
N ASP A 112 4.77 2.95 -29.70
CA ASP A 112 5.77 1.87 -29.85
C ASP A 112 5.96 1.01 -28.60
N HIS A 113 5.49 1.47 -27.44
CA HIS A 113 5.81 0.86 -26.16
C HIS A 113 4.62 0.82 -25.20
N VAL A 114 4.49 -0.27 -24.46
CA VAL A 114 3.50 -0.46 -23.38
C VAL A 114 4.22 -0.64 -22.05
N TYR A 115 3.81 0.13 -21.06
CA TYR A 115 4.30 0.05 -19.69
C TYR A 115 3.18 -0.43 -18.78
N ILE A 116 3.46 -1.44 -17.95
CA ILE A 116 2.46 -2.07 -17.10
C ILE A 116 2.98 -2.09 -15.68
N ALA A 117 2.27 -1.43 -14.77
CA ALA A 117 2.53 -1.49 -13.34
C ALA A 117 1.57 -2.50 -12.70
N VAL A 118 2.11 -3.47 -11.97
CA VAL A 118 1.35 -4.60 -11.43
C VAL A 118 1.62 -4.79 -9.95
N MET A 119 0.54 -4.85 -9.18
CA MET A 119 0.56 -5.26 -7.79
C MET A 119 0.27 -6.77 -7.72
N VAL A 120 1.31 -7.55 -7.43
CA VAL A 120 1.20 -8.99 -7.19
C VAL A 120 0.62 -9.22 -5.80
N ASN A 121 -0.29 -10.18 -5.70
CA ASN A 121 -0.88 -10.66 -4.47
C ASN A 121 0.22 -11.03 -3.46
N PRO A 122 0.15 -10.54 -2.21
CA PRO A 122 1.12 -10.85 -1.16
C PRO A 122 1.49 -12.33 -1.01
N TYR A 123 0.54 -13.24 -1.22
CA TYR A 123 0.79 -14.69 -1.14
C TYR A 123 1.62 -15.22 -2.30
N ASP A 124 1.54 -14.57 -3.46
CA ASP A 124 2.17 -14.99 -4.72
C ASP A 124 3.44 -14.19 -5.03
N ARG A 125 3.86 -13.25 -4.18
CA ARG A 125 5.10 -12.47 -4.36
C ARG A 125 6.37 -13.32 -4.43
N ARG A 126 6.32 -14.59 -4.04
CA ARG A 126 7.46 -15.51 -4.20
C ARG A 126 7.52 -16.20 -5.55
N ASP A 127 6.42 -16.17 -6.30
CA ASP A 127 6.37 -16.71 -7.66
C ASP A 127 7.08 -15.74 -8.62
N GLN A 128 8.25 -16.18 -9.11
CA GLN A 128 9.06 -15.42 -10.06
C GLN A 128 8.54 -15.54 -11.50
N SER A 129 7.56 -16.42 -11.75
CA SER A 129 6.95 -16.58 -13.09
C SER A 129 5.86 -15.55 -13.38
N VAL A 130 5.41 -14.78 -12.39
CA VAL A 130 4.32 -13.80 -12.56
C VAL A 130 4.61 -12.76 -13.67
N PRO A 131 5.80 -12.14 -13.76
CA PRO A 131 6.11 -11.22 -14.87
C PRO A 131 6.03 -11.90 -16.25
N GLU A 132 6.47 -13.16 -16.36
CA GLU A 132 6.45 -13.92 -17.62
C GLU A 132 5.00 -14.26 -18.03
N LYS A 133 4.17 -14.70 -17.07
CA LYS A 133 2.73 -14.94 -17.29
C LYS A 133 2.01 -13.67 -17.77
N ILE A 134 2.35 -12.52 -17.19
CA ILE A 134 1.81 -11.22 -17.60
C ILE A 134 2.25 -10.90 -19.02
N GLN A 135 3.55 -11.05 -19.32
CA GLN A 135 4.10 -10.79 -20.64
C GLN A 135 3.41 -11.62 -21.73
N THR A 136 3.26 -12.93 -21.54
CA THR A 136 2.59 -13.82 -22.51
C THR A 136 1.16 -13.38 -22.80
N LYS A 137 0.40 -12.98 -21.78
CA LYS A 137 -0.98 -12.50 -21.98
C LYS A 137 -1.07 -11.18 -22.75
N VAL A 138 -0.08 -10.31 -22.59
CA VAL A 138 -0.06 -8.99 -23.22
C VAL A 138 0.41 -9.08 -24.67
N GLU A 139 1.38 -9.94 -24.95
CA GLU A 139 1.88 -10.21 -26.31
C GLU A 139 0.80 -10.80 -27.23
N GLU A 140 -0.26 -11.41 -26.69
CA GLU A 140 -1.45 -11.82 -27.46
C GLU A 140 -2.28 -10.61 -27.98
N LEU A 141 -2.14 -9.44 -27.36
CA LEU A 141 -2.94 -8.25 -27.63
C LEU A 141 -2.18 -7.16 -28.39
N THR A 142 -0.86 -7.16 -28.33
CA THR A 142 -0.05 -6.09 -28.93
C THR A 142 1.32 -6.57 -29.39
N ASP A 143 1.76 -6.07 -30.54
CA ASP A 143 3.13 -6.24 -31.06
C ASP A 143 4.11 -5.19 -30.49
N LYS A 144 3.62 -4.24 -29.68
CA LYS A 144 4.43 -3.17 -29.08
C LYS A 144 5.42 -3.74 -28.06
N LYS A 145 6.51 -3.01 -27.81
CA LYS A 145 7.48 -3.43 -26.79
C LYS A 145 6.87 -3.29 -25.39
N VAL A 146 6.89 -4.37 -24.60
CA VAL A 146 6.27 -4.38 -23.26
C VAL A 146 7.32 -4.21 -22.16
N THR A 147 7.02 -3.42 -21.13
CA THR A 147 7.83 -3.33 -19.90
C THR A 147 6.94 -3.44 -18.67
N ILE A 148 7.25 -4.41 -17.82
CA ILE A 148 6.43 -4.78 -16.67
C ILE A 148 7.16 -4.39 -15.39
N TYR A 149 6.53 -3.53 -14.60
CA TYR A 149 6.94 -3.18 -13.25
C TYR A 149 6.08 -3.93 -12.26
N THR A 150 6.67 -4.76 -11.42
CA THR A 150 5.95 -5.43 -10.35
C THR A 150 6.35 -4.85 -8.99
N ASN A 151 5.43 -4.89 -8.03
CA ASN A 151 5.76 -4.62 -6.61
C ASN A 151 6.63 -5.72 -5.98
N ASN A 152 7.18 -6.65 -6.78
CA ASN A 152 8.03 -7.72 -6.31
C ASN A 152 9.47 -7.20 -6.22
N ASN A 153 9.87 -6.84 -5.00
CA ASN A 153 11.19 -6.30 -4.79
C ASN A 153 12.22 -7.43 -4.77
N ASN A 154 12.98 -7.59 -5.86
CA ASN A 154 14.05 -8.57 -5.95
C ASN A 154 15.13 -8.38 -4.86
N TRP A 155 15.26 -7.16 -4.32
CA TRP A 155 16.14 -6.88 -3.18
C TRP A 155 15.68 -7.58 -1.90
N ASP A 156 14.37 -7.61 -1.64
CA ASP A 156 13.82 -8.27 -0.45
C ASP A 156 14.03 -9.79 -0.54
N HIS A 157 13.91 -10.36 -1.74
CA HIS A 157 14.28 -11.76 -2.00
C HIS A 157 15.76 -12.03 -1.73
N MET A 158 16.65 -11.17 -2.24
CA MET A 158 18.09 -11.32 -2.03
C MET A 158 18.49 -11.18 -0.55
N LYS A 159 17.79 -10.33 0.20
CA LYS A 159 17.97 -10.16 1.65
C LYS A 159 17.50 -11.39 2.41
N ASP A 160 16.34 -11.95 2.06
CA ASP A 160 15.83 -13.19 2.69
C ASP A 160 16.76 -14.38 2.39
N LEU A 161 17.18 -14.53 1.13
CA LEU A 161 18.13 -15.56 0.73
C LEU A 161 19.46 -15.45 1.49
N ASN A 162 20.04 -14.24 1.57
CA ASN A 162 21.25 -14.00 2.35
C ASN A 162 21.06 -14.31 3.84
N SER A 163 19.90 -14.02 4.40
CA SER A 163 19.59 -14.29 5.80
C SER A 163 19.53 -15.81 6.05
N ARG A 164 18.91 -16.57 5.15
CA ARG A 164 18.85 -18.03 5.21
C ARG A 164 20.22 -18.69 5.03
N LEU A 165 21.04 -18.19 4.10
CA LEU A 165 22.41 -18.66 3.90
C LEU A 165 23.31 -18.34 5.10
N LYS A 166 23.15 -17.18 5.73
CA LYS A 166 23.87 -16.85 6.97
C LYS A 166 23.42 -17.72 8.14
N ALA A 167 22.12 -18.03 8.24
CA ALA A 167 21.59 -18.91 9.26
C ALA A 167 22.09 -20.36 9.10
N SER A 168 22.20 -20.87 7.86
CA SER A 168 22.75 -22.21 7.62
C SER A 168 24.24 -22.32 7.96
N GLN A 169 25.00 -21.22 7.84
CA GLN A 169 26.42 -21.14 8.21
C GLN A 169 26.64 -20.77 9.69
N ALA A 170 25.59 -20.42 10.43
CA ALA A 170 25.68 -20.00 11.83
C ALA A 170 26.26 -21.09 12.77
N PRO A 171 25.92 -22.39 12.63
CA PRO A 171 26.48 -23.44 13.49
C PRO A 171 28.00 -23.56 13.36
N ASP A 172 28.52 -23.52 12.13
CA ASP A 172 29.96 -23.62 11.87
C ASP A 172 30.71 -22.37 12.33
N ARG A 173 30.12 -21.18 12.15
CA ARG A 173 30.67 -19.93 12.69
C ARG A 173 30.73 -19.95 14.21
N LEU A 174 29.67 -20.38 14.88
CA LEU A 174 29.62 -20.47 16.35
C LEU A 174 30.64 -21.48 16.87
N LYS A 175 30.75 -22.65 16.22
CA LYS A 175 31.75 -23.68 16.56
C LYS A 175 33.18 -23.16 16.43
N ASN A 176 33.47 -22.39 15.38
CA ASN A 176 34.77 -21.78 15.18
C ASN A 176 35.05 -20.68 16.22
N GLN A 177 34.10 -19.81 16.52
CA GLN A 177 34.24 -18.78 17.55
C GLN A 177 34.50 -19.37 18.95
N ILE A 178 33.76 -20.42 19.33
CA ILE A 178 33.97 -21.12 20.59
C ILE A 178 35.37 -21.76 20.62
N ARG A 179 35.77 -22.43 19.54
CA ARG A 179 37.10 -23.05 19.45
C ARG A 179 38.22 -22.01 19.57
N ASP A 180 38.07 -20.85 18.93
CA ASP A 180 39.08 -19.80 18.94
C ASP A 180 39.16 -19.12 20.32
N PHE A 181 38.03 -18.96 21.01
CA PHE A 181 37.99 -18.49 22.40
C PHE A 181 38.77 -19.40 23.37
N PHE A 182 38.58 -20.72 23.26
CA PHE A 182 39.29 -21.68 24.12
C PHE A 182 40.74 -21.95 23.71
N LYS A 183 41.17 -21.52 22.52
CA LYS A 183 42.57 -21.58 22.06
C LYS A 183 43.41 -20.37 22.48
N GLN A 184 42.78 -19.33 23.04
CA GLN A 184 43.48 -18.14 23.55
C GLN A 184 43.96 -18.27 25.00
N GLN A 185 43.96 -19.48 25.58
CA GLN A 185 44.61 -19.79 26.86
C GLN A 185 45.96 -20.48 26.67
#